data_AF-A0A962EMA4-F1
#
_entry.id   AF-A0A962EMA4-F1
#
_cell.length_a   1.000
_cell.length_b   1.000
_cell.length_c   1.000
_cell.angle_alpha   90.00
_cell.angle_beta   90.00
_cell.angle_gamma   90.00
#
_symmetry.space_group_name_H-M   'P 1'
#
loop_
_entity.id
_entity.type
_entity.pdbx_description
1 polymer ?
#
loop_
_entity_poly.entity_id
_entity_poly.type
_entity_poly.pdbx_seq_one_letter_code
_entity_poly.pdbx_strand_id
1 'polypeptide(L)'
;MTLSLLAFLLLGAFVAYWCGYFRSLSVAKRAGGQKNLHSLPGYYGAYTAMWWSVPLLVMLLLWIGFENTVINHLVWSSLPENYQGLSAQQKSLIFNQIKNIDITSIEGNELADELFAAALESHRLKQLASQVLMVVFCLVGFMGLAISWSRIRQEFRARNEVENLIKVFLILSSLVAILTTVGILLSVLFESIRFFQAISPAEFLFGLHWSPQMAIRADQVASQGGFGSIPLFTGTLLISGIAMVIAVPT
;
A
#
# COMPACT_ATOMS: atom_id res chain seq x y z
N MET A 1 7.52 -13.93 -2.36
CA MET A 1 7.26 -13.45 -3.74
C MET A 1 7.28 -11.93 -3.84
N THR A 2 6.47 -11.19 -3.08
CA THR A 2 6.47 -9.72 -3.13
C THR A 2 7.84 -9.10 -2.84
N LEU A 3 8.56 -9.60 -1.84
CA LEU A 3 9.92 -9.17 -1.53
C LEU A 3 10.92 -9.40 -2.68
N SER A 4 10.83 -10.56 -3.36
CA SER A 4 11.69 -10.86 -4.50
C SER A 4 11.39 -9.97 -5.72
N LEU A 5 10.12 -9.63 -5.96
CA LEU A 5 9.73 -8.67 -7.01
C LEU A 5 10.21 -7.25 -6.68
N LEU A 6 10.12 -6.84 -5.42
CA LEU A 6 10.64 -5.55 -4.96
C LEU A 6 12.16 -5.48 -5.11
N ALA A 7 12.88 -6.52 -4.71
CA ALA A 7 14.32 -6.61 -4.87
C ALA A 7 14.72 -6.54 -6.36
N PHE A 8 14.02 -7.27 -7.23
CA PHE A 8 14.25 -7.21 -8.68
C PHE A 8 14.00 -5.82 -9.26
N LEU A 9 12.92 -5.15 -8.84
CA LEU A 9 12.60 -3.79 -9.26
C LEU A 9 13.73 -2.81 -8.87
N LEU A 10 14.17 -2.84 -7.60
CA LEU A 10 15.18 -1.91 -7.08
C LEU A 10 16.56 -2.15 -7.69
N LEU A 11 17.01 -3.41 -7.72
CA LEU A 11 18.29 -3.78 -8.31
C LEU A 11 18.30 -3.51 -9.82
N GLY A 12 17.21 -3.86 -10.50
CA GLY A 12 17.07 -3.59 -11.93
C GLY A 12 17.04 -2.11 -12.26
N ALA A 13 16.42 -1.27 -11.42
CA ALA A 13 16.44 0.19 -11.60
C ALA A 13 17.86 0.76 -11.48
N PHE A 14 18.66 0.26 -10.53
CA PHE A 14 20.07 0.63 -10.39
C PHE A 14 20.88 0.21 -11.63
N VAL A 15 20.71 -1.02 -12.11
CA VAL A 15 21.38 -1.51 -13.33
C VAL A 15 20.95 -0.69 -14.55
N ALA A 16 19.64 -0.46 -14.71
CA ALA A 16 19.06 0.31 -15.81
C ALA A 16 19.62 1.76 -15.85
N TYR A 17 19.79 2.39 -14.68
CA TYR A 17 20.42 3.71 -14.59
C TYR A 17 21.83 3.71 -15.19
N TRP A 18 22.67 2.76 -14.77
CA TRP A 18 24.03 2.66 -15.27
C TRP A 18 24.09 2.27 -16.75
N CYS A 19 23.21 1.38 -17.21
CA CYS A 19 23.07 1.05 -18.63
C CYS A 19 22.78 2.30 -19.48
N GLY A 20 21.79 3.11 -19.09
CA GLY A 20 21.45 4.35 -19.78
C GLY A 20 22.57 5.39 -19.73
N TYR A 21 23.24 5.51 -18.58
CA TYR A 21 24.38 6.39 -18.39
C TYR A 21 25.54 6.02 -19.33
N PHE A 22 26.01 4.77 -19.32
CA PHE A 22 27.11 4.32 -20.18
C PHE A 22 26.75 4.37 -21.67
N ARG A 23 25.49 4.07 -22.00
CA ARG A 23 25.00 4.22 -23.37
C ARG A 23 25.11 5.67 -23.85
N SER A 24 24.70 6.64 -23.03
CA SER A 24 24.82 8.06 -23.38
C SER A 24 26.28 8.49 -23.59
N LEU A 25 27.22 7.98 -22.79
CA LEU A 25 28.66 8.23 -22.98
C LEU A 25 29.19 7.64 -24.29
N SER A 26 28.73 6.46 -24.68
CA SER A 26 29.10 5.87 -25.98
C SER A 26 28.61 6.71 -27.16
N VAL A 27 27.41 7.27 -27.05
CA VAL A 27 26.81 8.16 -28.05
C VAL A 27 27.54 9.51 -28.09
N ALA A 28 27.88 10.06 -26.93
CA ALA A 28 28.68 11.28 -26.80
C ALA A 28 30.07 11.14 -27.46
N LYS A 29 30.76 10.02 -27.23
CA LYS A 29 32.08 9.76 -27.86
C LYS A 29 31.98 9.80 -29.39
N ARG A 30 30.93 9.19 -29.97
CA ARG A 30 30.67 9.22 -31.41
C ARG A 30 30.27 10.62 -31.92
N ALA A 31 29.70 11.45 -31.05
CA ALA A 31 29.28 12.82 -31.36
C ALA A 31 30.42 13.85 -31.36
N GLY A 32 31.64 13.47 -30.95
CA GLY A 32 32.73 14.42 -30.73
C GLY A 32 32.79 15.01 -29.31
N GLY A 33 32.06 14.43 -28.34
CA GLY A 33 32.14 14.79 -26.93
C GLY A 33 30.79 14.94 -26.23
N GLN A 34 30.81 15.04 -24.90
CA GLN A 34 29.60 15.19 -24.08
C GLN A 34 28.85 16.50 -24.34
N LYS A 35 29.54 17.55 -24.78
CA LYS A 35 28.96 18.87 -25.08
C LYS A 35 27.96 18.83 -26.24
N ASN A 36 28.03 17.79 -27.08
CA ASN A 36 27.16 17.63 -28.24
C ASN A 36 25.89 16.81 -27.91
N LEU A 37 25.75 16.33 -26.67
CA LEU A 37 24.48 15.80 -26.18
C LEU A 37 23.59 16.94 -25.70
N HIS A 38 22.29 16.84 -25.98
CA HIS A 38 21.31 17.82 -25.50
C HIS A 38 21.13 17.77 -23.96
N SER A 39 21.31 16.60 -23.34
CA SER A 39 21.12 16.43 -21.89
C SER A 39 22.38 15.86 -21.23
N LEU A 40 22.55 16.08 -19.92
CA LEU A 40 23.64 15.44 -19.17
C LEU A 40 23.44 13.91 -19.14
N PRO A 41 24.52 13.11 -19.21
CA PRO A 41 24.47 11.64 -19.12
C PRO A 41 23.61 11.09 -17.98
N GLY A 42 23.59 11.76 -16.83
CA GLY A 42 22.74 11.39 -15.69
C GLY A 42 21.24 11.37 -16.01
N TYR A 43 20.74 12.27 -16.86
CA TYR A 43 19.33 12.28 -17.26
C TYR A 43 18.97 11.09 -18.15
N TYR A 44 19.89 10.59 -18.99
CA TYR A 44 19.66 9.37 -19.78
C TYR A 44 19.64 8.12 -18.89
N GLY A 45 20.49 8.09 -17.86
CA GLY A 45 20.42 7.07 -16.81
C GLY A 45 19.08 7.10 -16.08
N ALA A 46 18.67 8.27 -15.59
CA ALA A 46 17.38 8.45 -14.90
C ALA A 46 16.20 8.05 -15.78
N TYR A 47 16.20 8.47 -17.06
CA TYR A 47 15.18 8.07 -18.04
C TYR A 47 15.09 6.56 -18.22
N THR A 48 16.22 5.87 -18.32
CA THR A 48 16.28 4.41 -18.49
C THR A 48 15.80 3.70 -17.23
N ALA A 49 16.19 4.18 -16.06
CA ALA A 49 15.70 3.69 -14.78
C ALA A 49 14.19 3.90 -14.61
N MET A 50 13.63 5.02 -15.11
CA MET A 50 12.19 5.29 -15.11
C MET A 50 11.41 4.32 -15.99
N TRP A 51 11.90 4.03 -17.20
CA TRP A 51 11.28 3.03 -18.08
C TRP A 51 11.34 1.61 -17.53
N TRP A 52 12.31 1.32 -16.67
CA TRP A 52 12.32 0.07 -15.90
C TRP A 52 11.33 0.12 -14.73
N SER A 53 11.42 1.15 -13.89
CA SER A 53 10.72 1.18 -12.61
C SER A 53 9.23 1.47 -12.72
N VAL A 54 8.80 2.40 -13.58
CA VAL A 54 7.40 2.85 -13.65
C VAL A 54 6.47 1.71 -14.09
N PRO A 55 6.71 0.99 -15.20
CA PRO A 55 5.82 -0.09 -15.61
C PRO A 55 5.79 -1.23 -14.59
N LEU A 56 6.94 -1.57 -14.02
CA LEU A 56 7.04 -2.61 -12.99
C LEU A 56 6.34 -2.21 -11.69
N LEU A 57 6.45 -0.94 -11.28
CA LEU A 57 5.77 -0.43 -10.10
C LEU A 57 4.25 -0.46 -10.28
N VAL A 58 3.74 -0.04 -11.45
CA VAL A 58 2.31 -0.13 -11.78
C VAL A 58 1.85 -1.59 -11.74
N MET A 59 2.61 -2.50 -12.36
CA MET A 59 2.28 -3.93 -12.34
C MET A 59 2.33 -4.53 -10.92
N LEU A 60 3.28 -4.12 -10.08
CA LEU A 60 3.36 -4.53 -8.68
C LEU A 60 2.14 -4.08 -7.88
N LEU A 61 1.75 -2.81 -8.03
CA LEU A 61 0.58 -2.25 -7.34
C LEU A 61 -0.71 -2.94 -7.77
N LEU A 62 -0.86 -3.21 -9.08
CA LEU A 62 -1.98 -3.99 -9.59
C LEU A 62 -1.97 -5.39 -9.00
N TRP A 63 -0.82 -6.07 -8.96
CA TRP A 63 -0.74 -7.39 -8.34
C TRP A 63 -1.13 -7.33 -6.85
N ILE A 64 -0.60 -6.41 -6.05
CA ILE A 64 -0.94 -6.29 -4.63
C ILE A 64 -2.45 -6.04 -4.43
N GLY A 65 -3.08 -5.23 -5.29
CA GLY A 65 -4.51 -4.95 -5.22
C GLY A 65 -5.40 -6.13 -5.64
N PHE A 66 -4.95 -6.94 -6.60
CA PHE A 66 -5.76 -8.00 -7.21
C PHE A 66 -5.34 -9.43 -6.81
N GLU A 67 -4.23 -9.62 -6.10
CA GLU A 67 -3.66 -10.93 -5.74
C GLU A 67 -4.70 -11.82 -5.07
N ASN A 68 -5.37 -11.30 -4.04
CA ASN A 68 -6.39 -12.05 -3.31
C ASN A 68 -7.56 -12.45 -4.22
N THR A 69 -8.04 -11.55 -5.07
CA THR A 69 -9.15 -11.83 -6.00
C THR A 69 -8.78 -12.91 -7.00
N VAL A 70 -7.59 -12.80 -7.61
CA VAL A 70 -7.10 -13.74 -8.62
C VAL A 70 -6.85 -15.13 -8.00
N ILE A 71 -6.14 -15.18 -6.88
CA ILE A 71 -5.84 -16.44 -6.18
C ILE A 71 -7.13 -17.10 -5.70
N ASN A 72 -8.05 -16.36 -5.10
CA ASN A 72 -9.30 -16.91 -4.62
C ASN A 72 -10.11 -17.49 -5.78
N HIS A 73 -10.24 -16.76 -6.90
CA HIS A 73 -10.96 -17.27 -8.07
C HIS A 73 -10.33 -18.56 -8.62
N LEU A 74 -9.00 -18.60 -8.77
CA LEU A 74 -8.27 -19.80 -9.23
C LEU A 74 -8.50 -21.00 -8.29
N VAL A 75 -8.36 -20.80 -6.98
CA VAL A 75 -8.55 -21.86 -5.98
C VAL A 75 -9.99 -22.37 -5.99
N TRP A 76 -10.99 -21.49 -5.98
CA TRP A 76 -12.40 -21.91 -6.02
C TRP A 76 -12.79 -22.62 -7.31
N SER A 77 -12.20 -22.22 -8.45
CA SER A 77 -12.44 -22.89 -9.73
C SER A 77 -11.81 -24.28 -9.83
N SER A 78 -10.80 -24.57 -8.99
CA SER A 78 -10.12 -25.87 -8.95
C SER A 78 -10.73 -26.87 -7.97
N LEU A 79 -11.70 -26.45 -7.14
CA LEU A 79 -12.33 -27.31 -6.15
C LEU A 79 -13.50 -28.12 -6.76
N PRO A 80 -13.68 -29.40 -6.37
CA PRO A 80 -14.80 -30.23 -6.80
C PRO A 80 -16.17 -29.57 -6.52
N GLU A 81 -17.19 -29.88 -7.33
CA GLU A 81 -18.55 -29.28 -7.24
C GLU A 81 -19.16 -29.38 -5.82
N ASN A 82 -18.77 -30.39 -5.04
CA ASN A 82 -19.16 -30.62 -3.64
C ASN A 82 -18.92 -29.40 -2.72
N TYR A 83 -17.95 -28.53 -3.05
CA TYR A 83 -17.59 -27.35 -2.27
C TYR A 83 -18.16 -26.03 -2.82
N GLN A 84 -18.77 -26.05 -4.01
CA GLN A 84 -19.25 -24.83 -4.68
C GLN A 84 -20.53 -24.26 -4.04
N GLY A 85 -21.36 -25.12 -3.44
CA GLY A 85 -22.63 -24.76 -2.77
C GLY A 85 -22.51 -24.29 -1.30
N LEU A 86 -21.29 -24.21 -0.75
CA LEU A 86 -21.08 -23.82 0.65
C LEU A 86 -21.35 -22.32 0.91
N SER A 87 -21.81 -22.00 2.13
CA SER A 87 -22.06 -20.62 2.55
C SER A 87 -20.77 -19.79 2.63
N ALA A 88 -20.88 -18.46 2.55
CA ALA A 88 -19.72 -17.57 2.60
C ALA A 88 -18.87 -17.74 3.88
N GLN A 89 -19.49 -18.07 5.02
CA GLN A 89 -18.79 -18.36 6.27
C GLN A 89 -18.00 -19.67 6.21
N GLN A 90 -18.60 -20.73 5.64
CA GLN A 90 -17.94 -22.03 5.49
C GLN A 90 -16.75 -21.96 4.53
N LYS A 91 -16.90 -21.20 3.43
CA LYS A 91 -15.83 -20.93 2.46
C LYS A 91 -14.64 -20.20 3.10
N SER A 92 -14.90 -19.21 3.97
CA SER A 92 -13.86 -18.48 4.71
C SER A 92 -13.13 -19.37 5.72
N LEU A 93 -13.86 -20.24 6.43
CA LEU A 93 -13.26 -21.19 7.38
C LEU A 93 -12.34 -22.21 6.68
N ILE A 94 -12.81 -22.82 5.59
CA ILE A 94 -12.00 -23.78 4.81
C ILE A 94 -10.77 -23.09 4.21
N PHE A 95 -10.92 -21.86 3.69
CA PHE A 95 -9.78 -21.11 3.16
C PHE A 95 -8.72 -20.79 4.22
N ASN A 96 -9.16 -20.41 5.43
CA ASN A 96 -8.25 -20.18 6.55
C ASN A 96 -7.60 -21.48 7.03
N GLN A 97 -8.32 -22.59 7.04
CA GLN A 97 -7.74 -23.92 7.31
C GLN A 97 -6.68 -24.25 6.27
N ILE A 98 -6.98 -24.17 4.96
CA ILE A 98 -6.01 -24.40 3.87
C ILE A 98 -4.78 -23.49 3.97
N LYS A 99 -4.96 -22.22 4.38
CA LYS A 99 -3.86 -21.26 4.56
C LYS A 99 -3.00 -21.55 5.79
N ASN A 100 -3.59 -22.14 6.83
CA ASN A 100 -2.95 -22.40 8.13
C ASN A 100 -2.64 -23.88 8.36
N ILE A 101 -2.86 -24.76 7.38
CA ILE A 101 -2.43 -26.16 7.46
C ILE A 101 -0.90 -26.17 7.50
N ASP A 102 -0.39 -26.42 8.70
CA ASP A 102 0.99 -26.84 8.91
C ASP A 102 1.04 -28.33 8.53
N ILE A 103 1.81 -28.64 7.47
CA ILE A 103 1.89 -29.94 6.79
C ILE A 103 2.23 -31.10 7.75
N THR A 104 2.66 -30.80 8.97
CA THR A 104 3.02 -31.73 10.05
C THR A 104 1.88 -32.16 10.97
N SER A 105 0.66 -31.60 10.87
CA SER A 105 -0.39 -31.76 11.89
C SER A 105 -1.56 -32.68 11.50
N ILE A 106 -1.53 -33.30 10.31
CA ILE A 106 -2.68 -34.02 9.74
C ILE A 106 -2.38 -35.52 9.74
N GLU A 107 -2.54 -36.15 10.90
CA GLU A 107 -2.72 -37.61 10.98
C GLU A 107 -4.19 -37.90 11.34
N GLY A 108 -4.90 -38.62 10.47
CA GLY A 108 -6.06 -39.43 10.87
C GLY A 108 -7.49 -38.95 10.53
N ASN A 109 -7.72 -38.15 9.48
CA ASN A 109 -9.10 -37.81 9.07
C ASN A 109 -9.28 -37.97 7.55
N GLU A 110 -10.22 -38.81 7.11
CA GLU A 110 -10.49 -39.08 5.67
C GLU A 110 -11.00 -37.83 4.92
N LEU A 111 -11.70 -36.92 5.61
CA LEU A 111 -12.01 -35.57 5.07
C LEU A 111 -10.74 -34.73 4.89
N ALA A 112 -9.69 -35.00 5.66
CA ALA A 112 -8.42 -34.32 5.53
C ALA A 112 -7.63 -34.80 4.30
N ASP A 113 -7.85 -36.00 3.76
CA ASP A 113 -7.15 -36.44 2.55
C ASP A 113 -7.64 -35.71 1.28
N GLU A 114 -8.95 -35.48 1.13
CA GLU A 114 -9.50 -34.66 0.03
C GLU A 114 -9.14 -33.18 0.19
N LEU A 115 -9.22 -32.65 1.43
CA LEU A 115 -8.80 -31.28 1.73
C LEU A 115 -7.29 -31.07 1.59
N PHE A 116 -6.47 -32.09 1.87
CA PHE A 116 -5.02 -32.07 1.71
C PHE A 116 -4.61 -32.15 0.24
N ALA A 117 -5.29 -32.98 -0.57
CA ALA A 117 -5.11 -33.00 -2.02
C ALA A 117 -5.48 -31.64 -2.66
N ALA A 118 -6.57 -31.03 -2.22
CA ALA A 118 -6.96 -29.69 -2.64
C ALA A 118 -5.98 -28.59 -2.16
N ALA A 119 -5.42 -28.72 -0.96
CA ALA A 119 -4.41 -27.81 -0.43
C ALA A 119 -3.09 -27.90 -1.20
N LEU A 120 -2.67 -29.11 -1.58
CA LEU A 120 -1.47 -29.34 -2.40
C LEU A 120 -1.62 -28.72 -3.79
N GLU A 121 -2.79 -28.91 -4.42
CA GLU A 121 -3.09 -28.32 -5.72
C GLU A 121 -3.16 -26.78 -5.65
N SER A 122 -3.76 -26.23 -4.58
CA SER A 122 -3.75 -24.79 -4.29
C SER A 122 -2.33 -24.25 -4.17
N HIS A 123 -1.44 -24.96 -3.48
CA HIS A 123 -0.04 -24.57 -3.35
C HIS A 123 0.69 -24.61 -4.70
N ARG A 124 0.46 -25.64 -5.51
CA ARG A 124 1.02 -25.75 -6.87
C ARG A 124 0.56 -24.61 -7.77
N LEU A 125 -0.74 -24.29 -7.77
CA LEU A 125 -1.30 -23.18 -8.56
C LEU A 125 -0.75 -21.83 -8.12
N LYS A 126 -0.63 -21.57 -6.81
CA LYS A 126 0.01 -20.36 -6.28
C LYS A 126 1.49 -20.27 -6.68
N GLN A 127 2.21 -21.39 -6.65
CA GLN A 127 3.61 -21.44 -7.06
C GLN A 127 3.78 -21.17 -8.56
N LEU A 128 2.95 -21.76 -9.41
CA LEU A 128 2.94 -21.50 -10.85
C LEU A 128 2.56 -20.05 -11.16
N ALA A 129 1.52 -19.51 -10.51
CA ALA A 129 1.12 -18.11 -10.66
C ALA A 129 2.27 -17.16 -10.29
N SER A 130 2.98 -17.45 -9.20
CA SER A 130 4.17 -16.70 -8.78
C SER A 130 5.30 -16.75 -9.82
N GLN A 131 5.58 -17.92 -10.38
CA GLN A 131 6.61 -18.08 -11.41
C GLN A 131 6.24 -17.36 -12.71
N VAL A 132 5.00 -17.52 -13.18
CA VAL A 132 4.49 -16.82 -14.36
C VAL A 132 4.56 -15.31 -14.16
N LEU A 133 4.12 -14.82 -13.01
CA LEU A 133 4.19 -13.40 -12.67
C LEU A 133 5.64 -12.88 -12.74
N MET A 134 6.61 -13.61 -12.18
CA MET A 134 8.02 -13.25 -12.25
C MET A 134 8.53 -13.18 -13.69
N VAL A 135 8.15 -14.13 -14.55
CA VAL A 135 8.51 -14.11 -15.97
C VAL A 135 7.92 -12.88 -16.67
N VAL A 136 6.65 -12.59 -16.45
CA VAL A 136 6.00 -11.39 -17.02
C VAL A 136 6.68 -10.11 -16.52
N PHE A 137 7.02 -10.05 -15.23
CA PHE A 137 7.77 -8.96 -14.63
C PHE A 137 9.13 -8.74 -15.32
N CYS A 138 9.88 -9.81 -15.53
CA CYS A 138 11.14 -9.76 -16.26
C CYS A 138 10.94 -9.25 -17.70
N LEU A 139 9.97 -9.79 -18.43
CA LEU A 139 9.68 -9.38 -19.81
C LEU A 139 9.33 -7.89 -19.92
N VAL A 140 8.48 -7.39 -19.02
CA VAL A 140 8.12 -5.97 -18.98
C VAL A 140 9.33 -5.09 -18.67
N GLY A 141 10.17 -5.50 -17.69
CA GLY A 141 11.39 -4.77 -17.35
C GLY A 141 12.38 -4.70 -18.51
N PHE A 142 12.67 -5.84 -19.14
CA PHE A 142 13.56 -5.91 -20.30
C PHE A 142 13.00 -5.15 -21.51
N MET A 143 11.69 -5.17 -21.72
CA MET A 143 11.03 -4.38 -22.76
C MET A 143 11.20 -2.88 -22.48
N GLY A 144 11.00 -2.41 -21.24
CA GLY A 144 11.25 -1.02 -20.86
C GLY A 144 12.70 -0.60 -21.09
N LEU A 145 13.66 -1.47 -20.75
CA LEU A 145 15.07 -1.26 -21.01
C LEU A 145 15.37 -1.19 -22.52
N ALA A 146 14.82 -2.10 -23.32
CA ALA A 146 15.02 -2.12 -24.78
C ALA A 146 14.45 -0.85 -25.45
N ILE A 147 13.24 -0.43 -25.06
CA ILE A 147 12.60 0.79 -25.57
C ILE A 147 13.45 2.01 -25.23
N SER A 148 13.82 2.19 -23.97
CA SER A 148 14.62 3.33 -23.54
C SER A 148 16.01 3.33 -24.20
N TRP A 149 16.67 2.18 -24.29
CA TRP A 149 17.97 2.04 -24.96
C TRP A 149 17.92 2.44 -26.44
N SER A 150 16.84 2.10 -27.15
CA SER A 150 16.65 2.43 -28.57
C SER A 150 16.42 3.94 -28.82
N ARG A 151 15.92 4.65 -27.80
CA ARG A 151 15.63 6.09 -27.86
C ARG A 151 16.82 6.98 -27.50
N ILE A 152 17.87 6.45 -26.87
CA ILE A 152 19.08 7.22 -26.54
C ILE A 152 19.84 7.58 -27.83
N ARG A 153 19.63 8.82 -28.27
CA ARG A 153 20.27 9.45 -29.44
C ARG A 153 20.77 10.85 -29.06
N GLN A 154 21.62 11.44 -29.89
CA GLN A 154 22.27 12.75 -29.61
C GLN A 154 21.24 13.87 -29.37
N GLU A 155 20.20 13.92 -30.19
CA GLU A 155 19.15 14.96 -30.15
C GLU A 155 18.07 14.71 -29.08
N PHE A 156 18.09 13.54 -28.43
CA PHE A 156 17.04 13.16 -27.49
C PHE A 156 17.09 14.00 -26.20
N ARG A 157 15.95 14.60 -25.85
CA ARG A 157 15.79 15.50 -24.69
C ARG A 157 15.42 14.74 -23.42
N ALA A 158 16.33 13.89 -22.92
CA ALA A 158 16.09 13.05 -21.75
C ALA A 158 15.66 13.84 -20.49
N ARG A 159 16.19 15.06 -20.31
CA ARG A 159 15.81 15.94 -19.19
C ARG A 159 14.32 16.26 -19.18
N ASN A 160 13.73 16.60 -20.32
CA ASN A 160 12.33 17.01 -20.41
C ASN A 160 11.38 15.87 -20.04
N GLU A 161 11.69 14.65 -20.49
CA GLU A 161 10.90 13.46 -20.16
C GLU A 161 10.94 13.14 -18.66
N VAL A 162 12.13 13.18 -18.06
CA VAL A 162 12.35 12.97 -16.63
C VAL A 162 11.60 14.03 -15.80
N GLU A 163 11.74 15.31 -16.16
CA GLU A 163 11.05 16.40 -15.47
C GLU A 163 9.53 16.30 -15.62
N ASN A 164 9.02 15.92 -16.79
CA ASN A 164 7.59 15.76 -17.02
C ASN A 164 7.02 14.66 -16.13
N LEU A 165 7.70 13.52 -16.02
CA LEU A 165 7.27 12.44 -15.13
C LEU A 165 7.28 12.87 -13.65
N ILE A 166 8.33 13.55 -13.20
CA ILE A 166 8.41 14.06 -11.81
C ILE A 166 7.26 15.05 -11.55
N LYS A 167 6.96 15.95 -12.50
CA LYS A 167 5.82 16.88 -12.38
C LYS A 167 4.49 16.14 -12.26
N VAL A 168 4.24 15.15 -13.11
CA VAL A 168 3.01 14.33 -13.03
C VAL A 168 2.91 13.61 -11.68
N PHE A 169 4.00 13.01 -11.20
CA PHE A 169 4.04 12.37 -9.89
C PHE A 169 3.73 13.35 -8.75
N LEU A 170 4.33 14.54 -8.77
CA LEU A 170 4.09 15.58 -7.77
C LEU A 170 2.65 16.09 -7.79
N ILE A 171 2.05 16.25 -8.97
CA ILE A 171 0.63 16.63 -9.12
C ILE A 171 -0.29 15.56 -8.56
N LEU A 172 -0.06 14.28 -8.87
CA LEU A 172 -0.85 13.17 -8.33
C LEU A 172 -0.72 13.06 -6.81
N SER A 173 0.50 13.19 -6.29
CA SER A 173 0.78 13.15 -4.86
C SER A 173 0.08 14.30 -4.10
N SER A 174 0.19 15.53 -4.62
CA SER A 174 -0.47 16.69 -4.00
C SER A 174 -2.00 16.58 -4.06
N LEU A 175 -2.55 16.05 -5.16
CA LEU A 175 -3.98 15.79 -5.28
C LEU A 175 -4.47 14.82 -4.20
N VAL A 176 -3.77 13.70 -4.00
CA VAL A 176 -4.11 12.71 -2.96
C VAL A 176 -4.01 13.33 -1.56
N ALA A 177 -2.98 14.14 -1.29
CA ALA A 177 -2.81 14.82 0.00
C ALA A 177 -3.95 15.81 0.28
N ILE A 178 -4.34 16.61 -0.71
CA ILE A 178 -5.47 17.56 -0.59
C ILE A 178 -6.78 16.79 -0.37
N LEU A 179 -7.06 15.76 -1.17
CA LEU A 179 -8.27 14.94 -1.01
C LEU A 179 -8.35 14.27 0.37
N THR A 180 -7.21 13.78 0.88
CA THR A 180 -7.14 13.17 2.22
C THR A 180 -7.42 14.21 3.30
N THR A 181 -6.83 15.39 3.18
CA THR A 181 -7.04 16.50 4.14
C THR A 181 -8.50 16.93 4.17
N VAL A 182 -9.12 17.09 2.99
CA VAL A 182 -10.55 17.39 2.86
C VAL A 182 -11.39 16.25 3.43
N GLY A 183 -11.05 14.99 3.15
CA GLY A 183 -11.74 13.83 3.67
C GLY A 183 -11.73 13.76 5.19
N ILE A 184 -10.57 13.96 5.82
CA ILE A 184 -10.44 14.02 7.28
C ILE A 184 -11.24 15.18 7.86
N LEU A 185 -11.12 16.38 7.25
CA LEU A 185 -11.84 17.55 7.70
C LEU A 185 -13.35 17.35 7.64
N LEU A 186 -13.87 16.82 6.53
CA LEU A 186 -15.29 16.53 6.36
C LEU A 186 -15.75 15.44 7.34
N SER A 187 -14.96 14.38 7.53
CA SER A 187 -15.28 13.31 8.49
C SER A 187 -15.42 13.87 9.91
N VAL A 188 -14.45 14.65 10.38
CA VAL A 188 -14.49 15.24 11.72
C VAL A 188 -15.59 16.29 11.82
N LEU A 189 -15.81 17.09 10.78
CA LEU A 189 -16.86 18.11 10.75
C LEU A 189 -18.26 17.49 10.88
N PHE A 190 -18.59 16.45 10.11
CA PHE A 190 -19.89 15.79 10.17
C PHE A 190 -20.13 15.13 11.53
N GLU A 191 -19.13 14.42 12.07
CA GLU A 191 -19.27 13.82 13.40
C GLU A 191 -19.39 14.88 14.50
N SER A 192 -18.66 16.00 14.38
CA SER A 192 -18.79 17.13 15.30
C SER A 192 -20.18 17.76 15.25
N ILE A 193 -20.75 17.95 14.06
CA ILE A 193 -22.12 18.48 13.91
C ILE A 193 -23.13 17.54 14.57
N ARG A 194 -23.05 16.23 14.33
CA ARG A 194 -23.93 15.24 14.97
C ARG A 194 -23.79 15.24 16.49
N PHE A 195 -22.56 15.37 16.99
CA PHE A 195 -22.29 15.51 18.42
C PHE A 195 -22.95 16.77 19.01
N PHE A 196 -22.79 17.92 18.36
CA PHE A 196 -23.34 19.19 18.84
C PHE A 196 -24.86 19.34 18.65
N GLN A 197 -25.49 18.45 17.86
CA GLN A 197 -26.95 18.30 17.85
C GLN A 197 -27.47 17.59 19.11
N ALA A 198 -26.68 16.69 19.70
CA ALA A 198 -27.04 15.97 20.92
C ALA A 198 -26.66 16.75 22.19
N ILE A 199 -25.50 17.42 22.19
CA ILE A 199 -24.97 18.15 23.34
C ILE A 199 -24.71 19.60 22.93
N SER A 200 -25.19 20.56 23.70
CA SER A 200 -24.98 21.97 23.34
C SER A 200 -23.49 22.35 23.39
N PRO A 201 -22.98 23.20 22.48
CA PRO A 201 -21.60 23.67 22.53
C PRO A 201 -21.22 24.34 23.86
N ALA A 202 -22.18 25.02 24.51
CA ALA A 202 -21.97 25.65 25.81
C ALA A 202 -21.78 24.62 26.93
N GLU A 203 -22.56 23.54 26.94
CA GLU A 203 -22.40 22.44 27.91
C GLU A 203 -21.10 21.68 27.69
N PHE A 204 -20.68 21.48 26.43
CA PHE A 204 -19.37 20.90 26.12
C PHE A 204 -18.22 21.80 26.59
N LEU A 205 -18.27 23.10 26.31
CA LEU A 205 -17.17 24.03 26.65
C LEU A 205 -17.10 24.38 28.15
N PHE A 206 -18.26 24.56 28.79
CA PHE A 206 -18.34 25.05 30.17
C PHE A 206 -18.86 24.02 31.18
N GLY A 207 -19.18 22.79 30.74
CA GLY A 207 -19.62 21.73 31.62
C GLY A 207 -18.54 21.31 32.61
N LEU A 208 -18.95 21.10 33.86
CA LEU A 208 -18.07 20.71 34.98
C LEU A 208 -18.06 19.19 35.24
N HIS A 209 -18.87 18.43 34.51
CA HIS A 209 -18.99 16.99 34.67
C HIS A 209 -18.52 16.27 33.42
N TRP A 210 -17.65 15.27 33.62
CA TRP A 210 -17.19 14.35 32.58
C TRP A 210 -17.66 12.94 32.92
N SER A 211 -18.74 12.50 32.27
CA SER A 211 -19.30 11.16 32.34
C SER A 211 -19.77 10.70 30.96
N PRO A 212 -18.86 10.25 30.07
CA PRO A 212 -19.18 9.88 28.68
C PRO A 212 -20.01 8.59 28.54
N GLN A 213 -20.49 8.03 29.65
CA GLN A 213 -21.32 6.83 29.69
C GLN A 213 -22.77 7.21 29.39
N MET A 214 -23.18 7.04 28.13
CA MET A 214 -24.57 7.15 27.70
C MET A 214 -25.28 5.80 27.89
N ALA A 215 -26.54 5.77 28.34
CA ALA A 215 -27.31 4.53 28.41
C ALA A 215 -27.51 3.96 27.00
N ILE A 216 -26.97 2.77 26.72
CA ILE A 216 -27.08 2.10 25.41
C ILE A 216 -28.32 1.18 25.38
N ARG A 217 -28.83 0.77 26.55
CA ARG A 217 -30.05 -0.04 26.70
C ARG A 217 -31.04 0.65 27.65
N ALA A 218 -32.33 0.47 27.40
CA ALA A 218 -33.41 1.05 28.23
C ALA A 218 -33.35 0.60 29.71
N ASP A 219 -32.75 -0.56 29.98
CA ASP A 219 -32.64 -1.14 31.33
C ASP A 219 -31.36 -0.69 32.06
N GLN A 220 -30.49 0.10 31.41
CA GLN A 220 -29.25 0.60 32.02
C GLN A 220 -29.52 1.91 32.77
N VAL A 221 -29.26 1.89 34.08
CA VAL A 221 -29.14 3.11 34.88
C VAL A 221 -27.80 3.77 34.54
N ALA A 222 -27.77 4.54 33.46
CA ALA A 222 -26.65 5.42 33.14
C ALA A 222 -27.06 6.88 33.35
N SER A 223 -26.09 7.72 33.74
CA SER A 223 -26.31 9.17 33.80
C SER A 223 -26.65 9.72 32.42
N GLN A 224 -27.39 10.82 32.36
CA GLN A 224 -27.46 11.63 31.14
C GLN A 224 -26.01 12.06 30.86
N GLY A 225 -25.37 11.47 29.84
CA GLY A 225 -23.92 11.57 29.68
C GLY A 225 -23.46 13.03 29.63
N GLY A 226 -22.63 13.46 30.59
CA GLY A 226 -22.04 14.80 30.64
C GLY A 226 -20.70 14.83 29.90
N PHE A 227 -20.58 15.69 28.89
CA PHE A 227 -19.35 15.82 28.07
C PHE A 227 -18.62 17.15 28.33
N GLY A 228 -18.60 17.63 29.57
CA GLY A 228 -17.93 18.88 29.92
C GLY A 228 -16.41 18.81 29.75
N SER A 229 -15.83 19.77 29.03
CA SER A 229 -14.40 19.79 28.70
C SER A 229 -13.52 20.38 29.81
N ILE A 230 -14.08 21.18 30.73
CA ILE A 230 -13.32 21.82 31.82
C ILE A 230 -12.53 20.79 32.65
N PRO A 231 -13.13 19.68 33.16
CA PRO A 231 -12.40 18.68 33.92
C PRO A 231 -11.19 18.08 33.18
N LEU A 232 -11.26 17.93 31.86
CA LEU A 232 -10.15 17.41 31.05
C LEU A 232 -8.98 18.40 31.01
N PHE A 233 -9.28 19.68 30.80
CA PHE A 233 -8.26 20.73 30.83
C PHE A 233 -7.67 20.89 32.23
N THR A 234 -8.51 20.93 33.27
CA THR A 234 -8.07 21.03 34.65
C THR A 234 -7.20 19.84 35.06
N GLY A 235 -7.58 18.61 34.70
CA GLY A 235 -6.77 17.42 34.97
C GLY A 235 -5.41 17.46 34.27
N THR A 236 -5.38 17.84 33.00
CA THR A 236 -4.13 17.98 32.23
C THR A 236 -3.22 19.06 32.81
N LEU A 237 -3.78 20.24 33.14
CA LEU A 237 -3.04 21.35 33.75
C LEU A 237 -2.53 21.00 35.15
N LEU A 238 -3.33 20.29 35.96
CA LEU A 238 -2.94 19.85 37.30
C LEU A 238 -1.74 18.90 37.25
N ILE A 239 -1.80 17.85 36.42
CA ILE A 239 -0.70 16.88 36.27
C ILE A 239 0.53 17.57 35.71
N SER A 240 0.37 18.41 34.68
CA SER A 240 1.48 19.17 34.10
C SER A 240 2.11 20.12 35.12
N GLY A 241 1.30 20.78 35.95
CA GLY A 241 1.76 21.66 37.02
C GLY A 241 2.55 20.91 38.10
N ILE A 242 2.03 19.80 38.61
CA ILE A 242 2.73 18.95 39.57
C ILE A 242 4.04 18.43 38.98
N ALA A 243 4.01 17.96 37.73
CA ALA A 243 5.21 17.48 37.04
C ALA A 243 6.27 18.58 36.89
N MET A 244 5.88 19.81 36.52
CA MET A 244 6.82 20.94 36.46
C MET A 244 7.39 21.29 37.84
N VAL A 245 6.58 21.31 38.89
CA VAL A 245 7.06 21.58 40.26
C VAL A 245 8.06 20.53 40.75
N ILE A 246 7.87 19.25 40.36
CA ILE A 246 8.79 18.17 40.73
C ILE A 246 10.04 18.13 39.84
N ALA A 247 9.90 18.38 38.54
CA ALA A 247 10.96 18.20 37.55
C ALA A 247 11.87 19.42 37.38
N VAL A 248 11.39 20.63 37.69
CA VAL A 248 12.23 21.84 37.65
C VAL A 248 13.14 21.82 38.89
N PRO A 249 14.48 21.80 38.72
CA PRO A 249 15.38 21.85 39.86
C PRO A 249 15.18 23.19 40.57
N THR A 250 14.86 23.14 41.86
CA THR A 250 14.89 24.31 42.76
C THR A 250 16.31 24.78 42.99
#